data_AF-A0A3C1VD49-F1
#
_entry.id   AF-A0A3C1VD49-F1
#
_cell.length_a   1.000
_cell.length_b   1.000
_cell.length_c   1.000
_cell.angle_alpha   90.00
_cell.angle_beta   90.00
_cell.angle_gamma   90.00
#
_symmetry.space_group_name_H-M   'P 1'
#
loop_
_entity.id
_entity.type
_entity.pdbx_description
1 polymer ?
#
loop_
_entity_poly.entity_id
_entity_poly.type
_entity_poly.pdbx_seq_one_letter_code
_entity_poly.pdbx_strand_id
1 'polypeptide(L)'
;MQVTSLLSQHEHDDNCGCGHDHEHSVVHLWQAVLGVVFVLNAFIVDWLFASGSTLASASAMIGSLILGYPIVVTAVKDLRVGRLSINELVAIAVLAAFASGNYETAGIVAFFMLTGEIIETRTAEGARNSIESLIKLTPTKAR
;
A
#
# COMPACT_ATOMS: atom_id res chain seq x y z
N MET A 1 35.68 -51.04 23.61
CA MET A 1 35.70 -49.60 23.96
C MET A 1 35.01 -48.88 22.81
N GLN A 2 33.76 -48.47 23.02
CA GLN A 2 32.83 -48.05 21.98
C GLN A 2 33.19 -46.66 21.45
N VAL A 3 33.21 -46.53 20.12
CA VAL A 3 33.25 -45.27 19.40
C VAL A 3 31.83 -44.98 18.91
N THR A 4 31.56 -43.70 18.67
CA THR A 4 30.44 -43.06 17.96
C THR A 4 29.12 -42.78 18.71
N SER A 5 28.85 -41.47 18.77
CA SER A 5 27.64 -40.83 18.22
C SER A 5 26.34 -41.03 19.00
N LEU A 6 25.82 -39.94 19.57
CA LEU A 6 24.50 -39.35 19.21
C LEU A 6 24.05 -38.33 20.27
N LEU A 7 23.59 -37.17 19.77
CA LEU A 7 22.45 -36.37 20.27
C LEU A 7 22.44 -35.82 21.70
N SER A 8 22.80 -34.54 21.82
CA SER A 8 22.12 -33.49 22.61
C SER A 8 23.15 -32.37 22.78
N GLN A 9 23.02 -31.16 22.26
CA GLN A 9 21.98 -30.22 22.63
C GLN A 9 22.18 -28.98 21.75
N HIS A 10 21.39 -28.87 20.68
CA HIS A 10 21.19 -27.60 19.98
C HIS A 10 19.91 -27.03 20.59
N GLU A 11 20.06 -26.21 21.64
CA GLU A 11 18.97 -25.34 22.10
C GLU A 11 18.76 -24.29 21.01
N HIS A 12 17.83 -24.60 20.09
CA HIS A 12 17.14 -23.57 19.34
C HIS A 12 16.24 -22.86 20.36
N ASP A 13 16.63 -21.65 20.72
CA ASP A 13 15.79 -20.69 21.42
C ASP A 13 14.56 -20.43 20.53
N ASP A 14 13.43 -21.00 20.92
CA ASP A 14 12.10 -20.80 20.36
C ASP A 14 11.65 -19.36 20.65
N ASN A 15 12.25 -18.38 19.97
CA ASN A 15 11.61 -17.09 19.75
C ASN A 15 10.85 -17.14 18.42
N CYS A 16 9.87 -18.04 18.36
CA CYS A 16 8.80 -18.03 17.38
C CYS A 16 7.86 -16.84 17.64
N GLY A 17 8.33 -15.64 17.28
CA GLY A 17 7.49 -14.46 17.07
C GLY A 17 6.71 -14.58 15.76
N CYS A 18 5.75 -15.51 15.72
CA CYS A 18 4.81 -15.67 14.62
C CYS A 18 3.69 -14.64 14.77
N GLY A 19 3.69 -13.61 13.93
CA GLY A 19 2.65 -12.59 13.90
C GLY A 19 2.98 -11.44 12.97
N HIS A 20 3.29 -11.74 11.70
CA HIS A 20 3.22 -10.71 10.66
C HIS A 20 1.75 -10.43 10.39
N ASP A 21 1.16 -9.58 11.24
CA ASP A 21 -0.11 -8.94 11.00
C ASP A 21 0.10 -7.99 9.81
N HIS A 22 -0.14 -8.53 8.62
CA HIS A 22 -0.50 -7.72 7.47
C HIS A 22 -1.87 -7.13 7.80
N GLU A 23 -1.88 -6.05 8.57
CA GLU A 23 -3.04 -5.19 8.67
C GLU A 23 -3.14 -4.50 7.31
N HIS A 24 -3.73 -5.22 6.35
CA HIS A 24 -4.24 -4.65 5.13
C HIS A 24 -5.23 -3.58 5.58
N SER A 25 -4.79 -2.31 5.59
CA SER A 25 -5.71 -1.20 5.48
C SER A 25 -6.35 -1.40 4.12
N VAL A 26 -7.46 -2.14 4.11
CA VAL A 26 -8.33 -2.30 2.98
C VAL A 26 -8.81 -0.90 2.65
N VAL A 27 -8.04 -0.23 1.80
CA VAL A 27 -8.54 0.90 1.04
C VAL A 27 -9.77 0.32 0.37
N HIS A 28 -10.95 0.71 0.83
CA HIS A 28 -12.16 0.16 0.28
C HIS A 28 -12.10 0.51 -1.20
N LEU A 29 -11.98 -0.49 -2.08
CA LEU A 29 -11.74 -0.28 -3.52
C LEU A 29 -12.73 0.73 -4.10
N TRP A 30 -13.94 0.78 -3.54
CA TRP A 30 -14.95 1.79 -3.82
C TRP A 30 -14.49 3.24 -3.56
N GLN A 31 -13.83 3.53 -2.44
CA GLN A 31 -13.29 4.86 -2.11
C GLN A 31 -12.18 5.27 -3.09
N ALA A 32 -11.29 4.33 -3.44
CA ALA A 32 -10.26 4.56 -4.45
C ALA A 32 -10.89 4.91 -5.81
N VAL A 33 -11.84 4.10 -6.27
CA VAL A 33 -12.58 4.34 -7.53
C VAL A 33 -13.31 5.68 -7.49
N LEU A 34 -13.99 6.01 -6.38
CA LEU A 34 -14.73 7.26 -6.24
C LEU A 34 -13.79 8.48 -6.26
N GLY A 35 -12.64 8.40 -5.59
CA GLY A 35 -11.61 9.44 -5.62
C GLY A 35 -11.05 9.65 -7.03
N VAL A 36 -10.77 8.58 -7.76
CA VAL A 36 -10.30 8.64 -9.16
C VAL A 36 -11.33 9.30 -10.07
N VAL A 37 -12.60 8.94 -9.95
CA VAL A 37 -13.68 9.55 -10.73
C VAL A 37 -13.74 11.05 -10.50
N PHE A 38 -13.59 11.51 -9.26
CA PHE A 38 -13.58 12.94 -8.94
C PHE A 38 -12.38 13.69 -9.52
N VAL A 39 -11.17 13.11 -9.43
CA VAL A 39 -9.95 13.72 -10.01
C VAL A 39 -10.01 13.77 -11.53
N LEU A 40 -10.47 12.70 -12.19
CA LEU A 40 -10.66 12.68 -13.64
C LEU A 40 -11.74 13.68 -14.08
N ASN A 41 -12.83 13.80 -13.32
CA ASN A 41 -13.87 14.78 -13.60
C ASN A 41 -13.33 16.21 -13.53
N ALA A 42 -12.49 16.54 -12.55
CA ALA A 42 -11.83 17.83 -12.44
C ALA A 42 -11.00 18.17 -13.70
N PHE A 43 -10.21 17.22 -14.17
CA PHE A 43 -9.37 17.37 -15.36
C PHE A 43 -10.21 17.58 -16.64
N ILE A 44 -11.33 16.85 -16.76
CA ILE A 44 -12.26 16.98 -17.90
C ILE A 44 -12.95 18.35 -17.88
N VAL A 45 -13.36 18.84 -16.70
CA VAL A 45 -14.02 20.13 -16.55
C VAL A 45 -13.07 21.27 -16.88
N ASP A 46 -11.82 21.23 -16.40
CA ASP A 46 -10.81 22.25 -16.69
C ASP A 46 -10.48 22.28 -18.20
N TRP A 47 -10.36 21.10 -18.82
CA TRP A 47 -10.10 20.99 -20.26
C TRP A 47 -11.26 21.51 -21.13
N LEU A 48 -12.52 21.26 -20.72
CA LEU A 48 -13.70 21.61 -21.51
C LEU A 48 -14.21 23.04 -21.25
N PHE A 49 -14.00 23.59 -20.05
CA PHE A 49 -14.52 24.89 -19.63
C PHE A 49 -13.42 25.75 -18.98
N ALA A 50 -12.80 26.64 -19.76
CA ALA A 50 -11.79 27.59 -19.28
C ALA A 50 -12.27 28.58 -18.18
N SER A 51 -13.59 28.69 -17.95
CA SER A 51 -14.19 29.51 -16.88
C SER A 51 -14.68 28.69 -15.68
N GLY A 52 -14.54 27.35 -15.72
CA GLY A 52 -14.94 26.42 -14.67
C GLY A 52 -13.89 26.19 -13.58
N SER A 53 -12.81 26.98 -13.56
CA SER A 53 -11.62 26.74 -12.72
C SER A 53 -11.93 26.58 -11.23
N THR A 54 -12.92 27.28 -10.70
CA THR A 54 -13.35 27.12 -9.30
C THR A 54 -14.03 25.76 -9.05
N LEU A 55 -14.86 25.30 -9.98
CA LEU A 55 -15.54 24.01 -9.87
C LEU A 55 -14.56 22.85 -10.08
N ALA A 56 -13.63 22.99 -11.03
CA ALA A 56 -12.54 22.04 -11.26
C ALA A 56 -11.61 21.96 -10.05
N SER A 57 -11.24 23.10 -9.44
CA SER A 57 -10.42 23.11 -8.22
C SER A 57 -11.14 22.47 -7.03
N ALA A 58 -12.45 22.72 -6.87
CA ALA A 58 -13.24 22.12 -5.81
C ALA A 58 -13.39 20.60 -5.98
N SER A 59 -13.63 20.12 -7.20
CA SER A 59 -13.68 18.68 -7.48
C SER A 59 -12.31 18.02 -7.33
N ALA A 60 -11.23 18.67 -7.79
CA ALA A 60 -9.87 18.19 -7.59
C ALA A 60 -9.52 18.10 -6.10
N MET A 61 -9.91 19.09 -5.29
CA MET A 61 -9.71 19.08 -3.84
C MET A 61 -10.44 17.92 -3.17
N ILE A 62 -11.71 17.68 -3.52
CA ILE A 62 -12.48 16.56 -2.96
C ILE A 62 -11.86 15.22 -3.38
N GLY A 63 -11.53 15.05 -4.67
CA GLY A 63 -10.92 13.83 -5.18
C GLY A 63 -9.56 13.53 -4.55
N SER A 64 -8.70 14.54 -4.45
CA SER A 64 -7.38 14.42 -3.84
C SER A 64 -7.45 14.19 -2.32
N LEU A 65 -8.47 14.69 -1.62
CA LEU A 65 -8.67 14.36 -0.20
C LEU A 65 -9.07 12.89 -0.02
N ILE A 66 -9.99 12.39 -0.86
CA ILE A 66 -10.45 11.00 -0.81
C ILE A 66 -9.29 10.04 -1.10
N LEU A 67 -8.45 10.36 -2.09
CA LEU A 67 -7.29 9.54 -2.44
C LEU A 67 -6.11 9.71 -1.49
N GLY A 68 -5.88 10.92 -0.99
CA GLY A 68 -4.77 11.25 -0.10
C GLY A 68 -4.97 10.75 1.33
N TYR A 69 -6.22 10.65 1.79
CA TYR A 69 -6.55 10.17 3.14
C TYR A 69 -5.91 8.81 3.49
N PRO A 70 -6.11 7.72 2.72
CA PRO A 70 -5.49 6.44 3.04
C PRO A 70 -3.96 6.51 3.05
N ILE A 71 -3.34 7.28 2.14
CA ILE A 71 -1.88 7.45 2.07
C ILE A 71 -1.34 8.08 3.35
N VAL A 72 -1.96 9.17 3.81
CA VAL A 72 -1.55 9.87 5.02
C VAL A 72 -1.75 9.00 6.26
N VAL A 73 -2.86 8.26 6.34
CA VAL A 73 -3.13 7.35 7.46
C VAL A 73 -2.08 6.24 7.51
N THR A 74 -1.79 5.58 6.39
CA THR A 74 -0.78 4.53 6.31
C THR A 74 0.61 5.06 6.65
N ALA A 75 1.00 6.21 6.11
CA ALA A 75 2.28 6.85 6.42
C ALA A 75 2.44 7.18 7.91
N VAL A 76 1.40 7.73 8.55
CA VAL A 76 1.43 8.02 9.99
C VAL A 76 1.55 6.74 10.81
N LYS A 77 0.89 5.67 10.38
CA LYS A 77 0.96 4.37 11.04
C LYS A 77 2.36 3.76 10.93
N ASP A 78 2.93 3.72 9.72
CA ASP A 78 4.26 3.19 9.46
C ASP A 78 5.32 3.94 10.28
N LEU A 79 5.24 5.29 10.28
CA LEU A 79 6.14 6.14 11.04
C LEU A 79 6.06 5.92 12.55
N ARG A 80 4.85 5.67 13.10
CA ARG A 80 4.67 5.36 14.54
C ARG A 80 5.32 4.05 14.95
N VAL A 81 5.42 3.09 14.03
CA VAL A 81 6.07 1.79 14.27
C VAL A 81 7.58 1.85 13.96
N GLY A 82 8.09 3.01 13.53
CA GLY A 82 9.50 3.21 13.19
C GLY A 82 9.91 2.54 11.88
N ARG A 83 8.95 2.21 11.01
CA ARG A 83 9.22 1.70 9.66
C ARG A 83 9.08 2.88 8.70
N LEU A 84 10.08 3.04 7.84
CA LEU A 84 10.02 3.99 6.72
C LEU A 84 9.72 3.20 5.46
N SER A 85 8.57 3.46 4.85
CA SER A 85 8.12 2.90 3.60
C SER A 85 8.16 3.95 2.48
N ILE A 86 7.52 3.64 1.35
CA ILE A 86 7.34 4.61 0.27
C ILE A 86 6.16 5.56 0.57
N ASN A 87 5.25 5.15 1.47
CA ASN A 87 4.03 5.88 1.80
C ASN A 87 4.32 7.24 2.46
N GLU A 88 5.36 7.35 3.29
CA GLU A 88 5.71 8.59 3.98
C GLU A 88 6.24 9.64 3.02
N LEU A 89 7.09 9.24 2.08
CA LEU A 89 7.59 10.13 1.04
C LEU A 89 6.45 10.68 0.18
N VAL A 90 5.51 9.82 -0.21
CA VAL A 90 4.33 10.26 -0.98
C VAL A 90 3.38 11.10 -0.14
N ALA A 91 3.14 10.76 1.13
CA ALA A 91 2.31 11.56 2.03
C ALA A 91 2.84 12.99 2.17
N ILE A 92 4.17 13.15 2.32
CA ILE A 92 4.80 14.48 2.36
C ILE A 92 4.59 15.23 1.04
N ALA A 93 4.75 14.56 -0.11
CA ALA A 93 4.53 15.17 -1.42
C ALA A 93 3.07 15.63 -1.61
N VAL A 94 2.10 14.79 -1.22
CA VAL A 94 0.67 15.12 -1.28
C VAL A 94 0.35 16.30 -0.36
N LEU A 95 0.85 16.31 0.88
CA LEU A 95 0.66 17.43 1.81
C LEU A 95 1.29 18.72 1.30
N ALA A 96 2.48 18.66 0.70
CA ALA A 96 3.14 19.82 0.10
C ALA A 96 2.35 20.37 -1.11
N ALA A 97 1.84 19.50 -1.98
CA ALA A 97 0.99 19.88 -3.09
C ALA A 97 -0.33 20.53 -2.60
N PHE A 98 -0.94 19.97 -1.56
CA PHE A 98 -2.12 20.55 -0.90
C PHE A 98 -1.84 21.93 -0.30
N ALA A 99 -0.72 22.10 0.40
CA ALA A 99 -0.30 23.39 0.98
C ALA A 99 -0.03 24.45 -0.10
N SER A 100 0.38 24.01 -1.30
CA SER A 100 0.62 24.88 -2.45
C SER A 100 -0.65 25.20 -3.26
N GLY A 101 -1.80 24.61 -2.91
CA GLY A 101 -3.06 24.76 -3.64
C GLY A 101 -3.17 23.93 -4.93
N ASN A 102 -2.20 23.06 -5.21
CA ASN A 102 -2.16 22.23 -6.41
C ASN A 102 -2.90 20.90 -6.18
N TYR A 103 -4.23 20.98 -6.03
CA TYR A 103 -5.07 19.83 -5.71
C TYR A 103 -5.11 18.77 -6.81
N GLU A 104 -5.03 19.18 -8.07
CA GLU A 104 -4.98 18.27 -9.22
C GLU A 104 -3.71 17.42 -9.18
N THR A 105 -2.56 18.05 -8.97
CA THR A 105 -1.28 17.36 -8.81
C THR A 105 -1.31 16.41 -7.63
N ALA A 106 -1.86 16.84 -6.48
CA ALA A 106 -2.01 15.99 -5.30
C ALA A 106 -2.87 14.75 -5.61
N GLY A 107 -3.98 14.93 -6.34
CA GLY A 107 -4.88 13.85 -6.75
C GLY A 107 -4.23 12.86 -7.70
N ILE A 108 -3.48 13.34 -8.71
CA ILE A 108 -2.77 12.48 -9.67
C ILE A 108 -1.68 11.66 -8.99
N VAL A 109 -0.88 12.30 -8.13
CA VAL A 109 0.18 11.62 -7.36
C VAL A 109 -0.44 10.55 -6.45
N ALA A 110 -1.51 10.89 -5.72
CA ALA A 110 -2.20 9.95 -4.85
C ALA A 110 -2.81 8.77 -5.64
N PHE A 111 -3.38 9.02 -6.82
CA PHE A 111 -3.90 7.99 -7.70
C PHE A 111 -2.84 6.97 -8.12
N PHE A 112 -1.69 7.44 -8.63
CA PHE A 112 -0.62 6.55 -9.07
C PHE A 112 -0.04 5.75 -7.91
N MET A 113 0.11 6.38 -6.74
CA MET A 113 0.57 5.70 -5.55
C MET A 113 -0.35 4.53 -5.15
N LEU A 114 -1.65 4.81 -5.05
CA LEU A 114 -2.65 3.81 -4.66
C LEU A 114 -2.75 2.68 -5.70
N THR A 115 -2.61 3.01 -6.99
CA THR A 115 -2.56 2.01 -8.07
C THR A 115 -1.32 1.12 -7.94
N GLY A 116 -0.16 1.72 -7.65
CA GLY A 116 1.08 1.00 -7.41
C GLY A 116 0.97 0.04 -6.23
N GLU A 117 0.40 0.48 -5.12
CA GLU A 117 0.17 -0.35 -3.92
C GLU A 117 -0.74 -1.56 -4.22
N ILE A 118 -1.80 -1.37 -5.01
CA ILE A 118 -2.67 -2.47 -5.44
C ILE A 118 -1.87 -3.48 -6.29
N ILE A 119 -1.07 -3.00 -7.24
CA ILE A 119 -0.25 -3.87 -8.11
C ILE A 119 0.79 -4.64 -7.27
N GLU A 120 1.47 -3.96 -6.35
CA GLU A 120 2.44 -4.55 -5.45
C GLU A 120 1.81 -5.66 -4.61
N THR A 121 0.67 -5.38 -3.98
CA THR A 121 -0.05 -6.33 -3.13
C THR A 121 -0.48 -7.56 -3.93
N ARG A 122 -1.10 -7.37 -5.10
CA ARG A 122 -1.55 -8.48 -5.96
C ARG A 122 -0.39 -9.34 -6.47
N THR A 123 0.73 -8.71 -6.78
CA THR A 123 1.93 -9.40 -7.24
C THR A 123 2.57 -10.20 -6.11
N ALA A 124 2.66 -9.63 -4.91
CA ALA A 124 3.18 -10.30 -3.72
C ALA A 124 2.31 -11.51 -3.30
N GLU A 125 0.98 -11.34 -3.31
CA GLU A 125 0.03 -12.43 -3.05
C GLU A 125 0.15 -13.56 -4.09
N GLY A 126 0.25 -13.21 -5.38
CA GLY A 126 0.42 -14.19 -6.45
C GLY A 126 1.72 -15.00 -6.33
N ALA A 127 2.83 -14.34 -5.98
CA ALA A 127 4.11 -15.00 -5.72
C ALA A 127 4.02 -15.94 -4.51
N ARG A 128 3.39 -15.48 -3.42
CA ARG A 128 3.23 -16.27 -2.18
C ARG A 128 2.38 -17.51 -2.41
N ASN A 129 1.25 -17.38 -3.11
CA ASN A 129 0.38 -18.52 -3.45
C ASN A 129 1.10 -19.56 -4.32
N SER A 130 1.96 -19.11 -5.24
CA SER A 130 2.75 -20.01 -6.08
C SER A 130 3.74 -20.82 -5.24
N ILE A 131 4.49 -20.17 -4.33
CA ILE A 131 5.42 -20.85 -3.43
C ILE A 131 4.69 -21.82 -2.50
N GLU A 132 3.56 -21.41 -1.93
CA GLU A 132 2.76 -22.27 -1.06
C GLU A 132 2.28 -23.53 -1.81
N SER A 133 1.90 -23.41 -3.07
CA SER A 133 1.53 -24.56 -3.91
C SER A 133 2.69 -25.53 -4.13
N LEU A 134 3.93 -25.04 -4.30
CA LEU A 134 5.12 -25.87 -4.46
C LEU A 134 5.49 -26.61 -3.15
N ILE A 135 5.39 -25.93 -2.01
CA ILE A 135 5.67 -26.53 -0.70
C ILE A 135 4.68 -27.67 -0.41
N LYS A 136 3.40 -27.50 -0.75
CA LYS A 136 2.37 -28.55 -0.60
C LYS A 136 2.62 -29.80 -1.43
N LEU A 137 3.39 -29.71 -2.52
CA LEU A 137 3.76 -30.84 -3.37
C LEU A 137 5.02 -31.57 -2.87
N THR A 138 5.73 -31.05 -1.86
CA THR A 138 6.91 -31.71 -1.30
C THR A 138 6.49 -32.84 -0.35
N PRO A 139 6.77 -34.12 -0.66
CA PRO A 139 6.36 -35.23 0.19
C PRO A 139 7.09 -35.20 1.54
N THR A 140 6.33 -35.24 2.64
CA THR A 140 6.87 -35.15 4.01
C THR A 140 7.16 -36.52 4.66
N LYS A 141 6.92 -37.62 3.94
CA LYS A 141 7.19 -38.99 4.44
C LYS A 141 8.10 -39.74 3.47
N ALA A 142 9.29 -40.08 3.95
CA ALA A 142 10.11 -41.13 3.35
C ALA A 142 9.53 -42.50 3.73
N ARG A 143 9.39 -43.40 2.76
CA ARG A 143 9.15 -44.84 2.99
C ARG A 143 10.45 -45.59 2.74
#